data_AF-A0A2P4QVD4-F1
#
_entry.id   AF-A0A2P4QVD4-F1
#
_cell.length_a   1.000
_cell.length_b   1.000
_cell.length_c   1.000
_cell.angle_alpha   90.00
_cell.angle_beta   90.00
_cell.angle_gamma   90.00
#
_symmetry.space_group_name_H-M   'P 1'
#
loop_
_entity.id
_entity.type
_entity.pdbx_description
1 polymer ?
#
loop_
_entity_poly.entity_id
_entity_poly.type
_entity_poly.pdbx_seq_one_letter_code
_entity_poly.pdbx_strand_id
1 'polypeptide(L)'
;MIEDANPELKGFFPSMVNAIIPKDRSEYNKQEAKKSIVALCYIIAGLRNKFVNQFKTEVGLYLVASGATWEAIDTLSSIGYSACAKTVMDYQKKIQLNHITKIEDHFLEKGDCLHIYNIDDYHDIHEKRRPDTVTTSTAKHFSTCVAKPVMECFAVPIVFNGVSVHNPNNVEAPRICWTT
;
A
#
# COMPACT_ATOMS: atom_id res chain seq x y z
N MET A 1 -12.45 16.09 -28.96
CA MET A 1 -13.20 15.28 -27.97
C MET A 1 -13.43 13.88 -28.53
N ILE A 2 -13.64 12.85 -27.69
CA ILE A 2 -13.89 11.47 -28.18
C ILE A 2 -15.12 11.38 -29.10
N GLU A 3 -16.11 12.26 -28.90
CA GLU A 3 -17.30 12.39 -29.76
C GLU A 3 -16.97 12.93 -31.16
N ASP A 4 -15.86 13.66 -31.33
CA ASP A 4 -15.39 14.13 -32.64
C ASP A 4 -14.68 13.01 -33.41
N ALA A 5 -14.05 12.08 -32.68
CA ALA A 5 -13.35 10.93 -33.25
C ALA A 5 -14.30 9.77 -33.58
N ASN A 6 -15.40 9.63 -32.84
CA ASN A 6 -16.45 8.66 -33.13
C ASN A 6 -17.85 9.31 -32.99
N PRO A 7 -18.52 9.63 -34.12
CA PRO A 7 -19.85 10.24 -34.14
C PRO A 7 -20.94 9.43 -33.42
N GLU A 8 -20.78 8.10 -33.27
CA GLU A 8 -21.72 7.25 -32.53
C GLU A 8 -21.75 7.55 -31.03
N LEU A 9 -20.68 8.17 -30.50
CA LEU A 9 -20.60 8.58 -29.11
C LEU A 9 -21.22 9.95 -28.84
N LYS A 10 -21.77 10.62 -29.86
CA LYS A 10 -22.36 11.95 -29.71
C LYS A 10 -23.53 11.91 -28.73
N GLY A 11 -23.44 12.73 -27.67
CA GLY A 11 -24.48 12.78 -26.63
C GLY A 11 -24.33 11.70 -25.55
N PHE A 12 -23.31 10.85 -25.59
CA PHE A 12 -23.03 9.86 -24.55
C PHE A 12 -22.77 10.52 -23.18
N PHE A 13 -21.87 11.51 -23.12
CA PHE A 13 -21.57 12.18 -21.84
C PHE A 13 -22.76 12.95 -21.25
N PRO A 14 -23.52 13.75 -22.03
CA PRO A 14 -24.77 14.34 -21.55
C PRO A 14 -25.75 13.31 -20.99
N SER A 15 -25.88 12.15 -21.65
CA SER A 15 -26.77 11.08 -21.19
C SER A 15 -26.32 10.49 -19.84
N MET A 16 -25.03 10.21 -19.68
CA MET A 16 -24.45 9.75 -18.41
C MET A 16 -24.61 10.78 -17.28
N VAL A 17 -24.35 12.05 -17.57
CA VAL A 17 -24.52 13.15 -16.60
C VAL A 17 -25.96 13.24 -16.13
N ASN A 18 -26.92 13.21 -17.06
CA ASN A 18 -28.34 13.30 -16.73
C ASN A 18 -28.86 12.06 -15.97
N ALA A 19 -28.26 10.89 -16.20
CA ALA A 19 -28.62 9.66 -15.51
C ALA A 19 -28.04 9.57 -14.09
N ILE A 20 -26.80 10.01 -13.89
CA ILE A 20 -26.05 9.81 -12.64
C ILE A 20 -26.18 10.99 -11.68
N ILE A 21 -26.33 12.22 -12.17
CA ILE A 21 -26.30 13.44 -11.36
C ILE A 21 -27.72 13.98 -11.17
N PRO A 22 -28.28 13.96 -9.95
CA PRO A 22 -29.57 14.58 -9.66
C PRO A 22 -29.59 16.08 -9.94
N LYS A 23 -30.71 16.58 -10.46
CA LYS A 23 -30.87 17.99 -10.90
C LYS A 23 -30.85 19.00 -9.74
N ASP A 24 -31.22 18.55 -8.55
CA ASP A 24 -31.34 19.28 -7.29
C ASP A 24 -30.00 19.46 -6.55
N ARG A 25 -28.89 18.87 -7.05
CA ARG A 25 -27.56 19.12 -6.48
C ARG A 25 -27.07 20.55 -6.72
N SER A 26 -26.24 21.04 -5.79
CA SER A 26 -25.52 22.31 -5.97
C SER A 26 -24.61 22.27 -7.21
N GLU A 27 -24.36 23.43 -7.81
CA GLU A 27 -23.50 23.53 -9.01
C GLU A 27 -22.07 23.02 -8.76
N TYR A 28 -21.52 23.27 -7.58
CA TYR A 28 -20.23 22.71 -7.18
C TYR A 28 -20.24 21.17 -7.18
N ASN A 29 -21.24 20.55 -6.53
CA ASN A 29 -21.35 19.09 -6.46
C ASN A 29 -21.65 18.46 -7.84
N LYS A 30 -22.36 19.18 -8.72
CA LYS A 30 -22.56 18.77 -10.11
C LYS A 30 -21.23 18.76 -10.88
N GLN A 31 -20.38 19.78 -10.69
CA GLN A 31 -19.05 19.80 -11.31
C GLN A 31 -18.14 18.67 -10.79
N GLU A 32 -18.10 18.43 -9.49
CA GLU A 32 -17.31 17.31 -8.94
C GLU A 32 -17.81 15.95 -9.44
N ALA A 33 -19.13 15.73 -9.47
CA ALA A 33 -19.69 14.48 -9.99
C ALA A 33 -19.40 14.27 -11.48
N LYS A 34 -19.31 15.34 -12.29
CA LYS A 34 -18.87 15.25 -13.68
C LYS A 34 -17.44 14.70 -13.80
N LYS A 35 -16.53 15.08 -12.88
CA LYS A 35 -15.16 14.50 -12.85
C LYS A 35 -15.20 13.01 -12.56
N SER A 36 -16.04 12.57 -11.62
CA SER A 36 -16.24 11.15 -11.33
C SER A 36 -16.78 10.36 -12.52
N ILE A 37 -17.67 10.95 -13.32
CA ILE A 37 -18.18 10.34 -14.56
C ILE A 37 -17.06 10.14 -15.58
N VAL A 38 -16.17 11.12 -15.76
CA VAL A 38 -15.01 10.97 -16.65
C VAL A 38 -14.10 9.82 -16.17
N ALA A 39 -13.85 9.73 -14.87
CA ALA A 39 -13.10 8.62 -14.30
C ALA A 39 -13.80 7.27 -14.54
N LEU A 40 -15.12 7.20 -14.41
CA LEU A 40 -15.92 6.00 -14.73
C LEU A 40 -15.77 5.61 -16.20
N CYS A 41 -15.83 6.56 -17.14
CA CYS A 41 -15.61 6.29 -18.56
C CYS A 41 -14.21 5.71 -18.82
N TYR A 42 -13.19 6.24 -18.15
CA TYR A 42 -11.82 5.74 -18.26
C TYR A 42 -11.71 4.30 -17.72
N ILE A 43 -12.35 4.02 -16.59
CA ILE A 43 -12.45 2.67 -16.04
C ILE A 43 -13.13 1.74 -17.05
N ILE A 44 -14.29 2.12 -17.59
CA ILE A 44 -15.04 1.31 -18.58
C ILE A 44 -14.19 1.03 -19.83
N ALA A 45 -13.50 2.04 -20.35
CA ALA A 45 -12.58 1.87 -21.49
C ALA A 45 -11.37 0.98 -21.16
N GLY A 46 -10.95 0.96 -19.89
CA GLY A 46 -9.90 0.09 -19.38
C GLY A 46 -10.36 -1.33 -19.01
N LEU A 47 -11.67 -1.57 -18.86
CA LEU A 47 -12.22 -2.88 -18.54
C LEU A 47 -11.85 -3.86 -19.65
N ARG A 48 -11.34 -5.04 -19.27
CA ARG A 48 -10.86 -6.08 -20.20
C ARG A 48 -9.78 -5.63 -21.19
N ASN A 49 -9.26 -4.42 -21.06
CA ASN A 49 -8.11 -3.98 -21.82
C ASN A 49 -6.85 -4.71 -21.33
N LYS A 50 -6.18 -5.42 -22.24
CA LYS A 50 -4.95 -6.18 -21.96
C LYS A 50 -3.72 -5.30 -21.75
N PHE A 51 -3.78 -4.04 -22.18
CA PHE A 51 -2.68 -3.09 -22.08
C PHE A 51 -2.65 -2.32 -20.75
N VAL A 52 -3.73 -2.39 -19.94
CA VAL A 52 -3.85 -1.65 -18.66
C VAL A 52 -3.66 -2.59 -17.46
N ASN A 53 -2.70 -3.51 -17.52
CA ASN A 53 -2.48 -4.52 -16.47
C ASN A 53 -1.99 -3.91 -15.15
N GLN A 54 -1.24 -2.80 -15.20
CA GLN A 54 -0.72 -2.15 -14.00
C GLN A 54 -1.85 -1.59 -13.12
N PHE A 55 -2.78 -0.82 -13.70
CA PHE A 55 -3.93 -0.27 -12.97
C PHE A 55 -4.76 -1.38 -12.29
N LYS A 56 -5.03 -2.47 -13.01
CA LYS A 56 -5.77 -3.62 -12.46
C LYS A 56 -5.04 -4.26 -11.28
N THR A 57 -3.71 -4.31 -11.34
CA THR A 57 -2.88 -4.82 -10.25
C THR A 57 -2.90 -3.88 -9.04
N GLU A 58 -2.82 -2.56 -9.26
CA GLU A 58 -2.93 -1.55 -8.20
C GLU A 58 -4.29 -1.58 -7.51
N VAL A 59 -5.38 -1.70 -8.28
CA VAL A 59 -6.74 -1.90 -7.74
C VAL A 59 -6.80 -3.18 -6.89
N GLY A 60 -6.25 -4.29 -7.40
CA GLY A 60 -6.19 -5.55 -6.66
C GLY A 60 -5.41 -5.45 -5.34
N LEU A 61 -4.24 -4.79 -5.35
CA LEU A 61 -3.43 -4.54 -4.16
C LEU A 61 -4.18 -3.65 -3.14
N TYR A 62 -4.87 -2.62 -3.61
CA TYR A 62 -5.70 -1.75 -2.77
C TYR A 62 -6.85 -2.52 -2.11
N LEU A 63 -7.52 -3.40 -2.85
CA LEU A 63 -8.61 -4.24 -2.33
C LEU A 63 -8.10 -5.17 -1.22
N VAL A 64 -6.95 -5.82 -1.42
CA VAL A 64 -6.31 -6.64 -0.37
C VAL A 64 -5.98 -5.80 0.86
N ALA A 65 -5.35 -4.63 0.67
CA ALA A 65 -5.02 -3.73 1.77
C ALA A 65 -6.25 -3.21 2.52
N SER A 66 -7.40 -3.14 1.84
CA SER A 66 -8.70 -2.75 2.42
C SER A 66 -9.44 -3.91 3.09
N GLY A 67 -8.86 -5.12 3.10
CA GLY A 67 -9.45 -6.31 3.72
C GLY A 67 -10.47 -7.05 2.85
N ALA A 68 -10.48 -6.84 1.53
CA ALA A 68 -11.33 -7.61 0.63
C ALA A 68 -10.91 -9.09 0.60
N THR A 69 -11.87 -10.01 0.47
CA THR A 69 -11.57 -11.44 0.33
C THR A 69 -11.05 -11.77 -1.06
N TRP A 70 -10.35 -12.90 -1.19
CA TRP A 70 -9.84 -13.36 -2.48
C TRP A 70 -10.96 -13.63 -3.49
N GLU A 71 -12.11 -14.13 -3.03
CA GLU A 71 -13.29 -14.37 -3.86
C GLU A 71 -13.88 -13.06 -4.38
N ALA A 72 -13.91 -12.01 -3.55
CA ALA A 72 -14.36 -10.68 -3.98
C ALA A 72 -13.41 -10.11 -5.06
N ILE A 73 -12.10 -10.28 -4.88
CA ILE A 73 -11.08 -9.85 -5.85
C ILE A 73 -11.22 -10.63 -7.17
N ASP A 74 -11.39 -11.95 -7.12
CA ASP A 74 -11.58 -12.77 -8.32
C ASP A 74 -12.90 -12.48 -9.04
N THR A 75 -13.95 -12.13 -8.30
CA THR A 75 -15.21 -11.64 -8.88
C THR A 75 -14.99 -10.33 -9.64
N LEU A 76 -14.29 -9.36 -9.03
CA LEU A 76 -13.92 -8.09 -9.68
C LEU A 76 -12.94 -8.27 -10.85
N SER A 77 -12.09 -9.29 -10.80
CA SER A 77 -11.23 -9.67 -11.91
C SER A 77 -12.02 -10.25 -13.07
N SER A 78 -13.05 -11.06 -12.79
CA SER A 78 -13.88 -11.70 -13.81
C SER A 78 -14.71 -10.70 -14.63
N ILE A 79 -15.12 -9.58 -14.03
CA ILE A 79 -15.72 -8.45 -14.75
C ILE A 79 -14.68 -7.54 -15.44
N GLY A 80 -13.39 -7.79 -15.22
CA GLY A 80 -12.27 -7.12 -15.87
C GLY A 80 -11.80 -5.82 -15.22
N TYR A 81 -12.19 -5.56 -13.96
CA TYR A 81 -11.86 -4.35 -13.21
C TYR A 81 -10.56 -4.47 -12.41
N SER A 82 -10.36 -5.61 -11.74
CA SER A 82 -9.17 -5.91 -10.94
C SER A 82 -8.29 -6.96 -11.62
N ALA A 83 -7.05 -7.12 -11.14
CA ALA A 83 -6.30 -8.35 -11.33
C ALA A 83 -6.90 -9.47 -10.46
N CYS A 84 -6.68 -10.73 -10.86
CA CYS A 84 -7.12 -11.87 -10.06
C CYS A 84 -6.28 -12.00 -8.79
N ALA A 85 -6.84 -12.66 -7.78
CA ALA A 85 -6.22 -12.89 -6.48
C ALA A 85 -4.80 -13.47 -6.64
N LYS A 86 -4.64 -14.45 -7.54
CA LYS A 86 -3.34 -15.05 -7.85
C LYS A 86 -2.30 -14.05 -8.31
N THR A 87 -2.66 -13.16 -9.24
CA THR A 87 -1.74 -12.14 -9.76
C THR A 87 -1.34 -11.16 -8.65
N VAL A 88 -2.28 -10.77 -7.80
CA VAL A 88 -2.02 -9.88 -6.66
C VAL A 88 -1.06 -10.55 -5.66
N MET A 89 -1.30 -11.81 -5.31
CA MET A 89 -0.42 -12.57 -4.41
C MET A 89 1.00 -12.71 -4.97
N ASP A 90 1.14 -13.04 -6.24
CA ASP A 90 2.46 -13.17 -6.89
C ASP A 90 3.20 -11.81 -6.90
N TYR A 91 2.47 -10.71 -7.09
CA TYR A 91 3.04 -9.37 -7.00
C TYR A 91 3.49 -9.02 -5.57
N GLN A 92 2.69 -9.34 -4.55
CA GLN A 92 3.07 -9.15 -3.14
C GLN A 92 4.32 -9.94 -2.77
N LYS A 93 4.42 -11.20 -3.21
CA LYS A 93 5.63 -12.02 -3.03
C LYS A 93 6.85 -11.36 -3.67
N LYS A 94 6.70 -10.81 -4.88
CA LYS A 94 7.78 -10.08 -5.56
C LYS A 94 8.20 -8.84 -4.79
N ILE A 95 7.25 -8.07 -4.24
CA ILE A 95 7.56 -6.92 -3.37
C ILE A 95 8.35 -7.38 -2.15
N GLN A 96 7.91 -8.44 -1.48
CA GLN A 96 8.55 -8.95 -0.27
C GLN A 96 10.00 -9.40 -0.55
N LEU A 97 10.21 -10.20 -1.60
CA LEU A 97 11.53 -10.65 -2.00
C LEU A 97 12.44 -9.47 -2.34
N ASN A 98 11.96 -8.53 -3.16
CA ASN A 98 12.73 -7.33 -3.52
C ASN A 98 13.04 -6.46 -2.31
N HIS A 99 12.16 -6.38 -1.32
CA HIS A 99 12.37 -5.61 -0.10
C HIS A 99 13.51 -6.19 0.74
N ILE A 100 13.56 -7.52 0.89
CA ILE A 100 14.66 -8.21 1.59
C ILE A 100 15.99 -7.89 0.91
N THR A 101 16.08 -8.10 -0.41
CA THR A 101 17.30 -7.81 -1.17
C THR A 101 17.71 -6.34 -1.06
N LYS A 102 16.77 -5.39 -1.16
CA LYS A 102 17.07 -3.96 -0.98
C LYS A 102 17.59 -3.62 0.40
N ILE A 103 17.10 -4.29 1.44
CA ILE A 103 17.60 -4.12 2.81
C ILE A 103 19.02 -4.66 2.91
N GLU A 104 19.27 -5.86 2.40
CA GLU A 104 20.60 -6.46 2.37
C GLU A 104 21.60 -5.56 1.64
N ASP A 105 21.25 -5.11 0.43
CA ASP A 105 22.05 -4.19 -0.37
C ASP A 105 22.34 -2.88 0.39
N HIS A 106 21.33 -2.30 1.05
CA HIS A 106 21.50 -1.07 1.84
C HIS A 106 22.54 -1.23 2.97
N PHE A 107 22.49 -2.35 3.70
CA PHE A 107 23.41 -2.60 4.79
C PHE A 107 24.79 -3.03 4.30
N LEU A 108 24.89 -3.71 3.15
CA LEU A 108 26.17 -4.04 2.51
C LEU A 108 26.87 -2.77 2.02
N GLU A 109 26.16 -1.87 1.31
CA GLU A 109 26.71 -0.59 0.84
C GLU A 109 27.20 0.31 1.97
N LYS A 110 26.58 0.20 3.16
CA LYS A 110 26.89 1.04 4.33
C LYS A 110 27.53 0.27 5.47
N GLY A 111 28.06 -0.93 5.22
CA GLY A 111 28.52 -1.85 6.28
C GLY A 111 29.55 -1.25 7.23
N ASP A 112 30.36 -0.32 6.73
CA ASP A 112 31.40 0.37 7.51
C ASP A 112 30.87 1.54 8.35
N CYS A 113 29.56 1.87 8.28
CA CYS A 113 28.95 2.94 9.05
C CYS A 113 28.29 2.42 10.33
N LEU A 114 28.31 3.23 11.39
CA LEU A 114 27.49 3.02 12.57
C LEU A 114 26.01 3.12 12.18
N HIS A 115 25.22 2.11 12.54
CA HIS A 115 23.78 2.12 12.40
C HIS A 115 23.12 2.25 13.76
N ILE A 116 22.20 3.19 13.89
CA ILE A 116 21.35 3.33 15.07
C ILE A 116 20.02 2.66 14.74
N TYR A 117 19.65 1.64 15.52
CA TYR A 117 18.39 0.94 15.40
C TYR A 117 17.48 1.33 16.55
N ASN A 118 16.45 2.10 16.26
CA ASN A 118 15.43 2.48 17.22
C ASN A 118 14.25 1.52 17.09
N ILE A 119 13.98 0.79 18.17
CA ILE A 119 12.76 0.02 18.34
C ILE A 119 11.92 0.79 19.35
N ASP A 120 10.72 1.15 18.96
CA ASP A 120 9.77 1.82 19.85
C ASP A 120 8.48 1.02 19.87
N ASP A 121 7.97 0.76 21.07
CA ASP A 121 6.79 -0.07 21.29
C ASP A 121 5.64 0.78 21.83
N TYR A 122 4.75 1.21 20.94
CA TYR A 122 3.64 2.07 21.28
C TYR A 122 2.47 1.24 21.80
N HIS A 123 2.14 1.44 23.08
CA HIS A 123 0.93 0.94 23.71
C HIS A 123 -0.17 2.00 23.73
N ASP A 124 -1.42 1.54 23.87
CA ASP A 124 -2.60 2.40 24.13
C ASP A 124 -2.80 3.53 23.12
N ILE A 125 -2.54 3.28 21.83
CA ILE A 125 -2.87 4.22 20.77
C ILE A 125 -4.40 4.26 20.64
N HIS A 126 -4.99 5.36 21.09
CA HIS A 126 -6.42 5.64 20.94
C HIS A 126 -6.70 6.32 19.60
N GLU A 127 -7.18 5.54 18.63
CA GLU A 127 -7.70 6.09 17.37
C GLU A 127 -9.11 6.70 17.57
N LYS A 128 -9.38 7.82 16.88
CA LYS A 128 -10.74 8.37 16.82
C LYS A 128 -11.62 7.46 15.97
N ARG A 129 -12.57 6.75 16.59
CA ARG A 129 -13.57 5.91 15.89
C ARG A 129 -14.91 6.65 15.80
N ARG A 130 -15.65 6.41 14.71
CA ARG A 130 -17.07 6.78 14.63
C ARG A 130 -17.85 5.83 15.56
N PRO A 131 -18.69 6.31 16.49
CA PRO A 131 -19.37 5.44 17.44
C PRO A 131 -20.34 4.51 16.70
N ASP A 132 -20.07 3.21 16.74
CA ASP A 132 -20.95 2.14 16.24
C ASP A 132 -21.43 1.20 17.37
N THR A 133 -20.84 1.32 18.57
CA THR A 133 -21.08 0.51 19.77
C THR A 133 -20.84 1.33 21.05
N VAL A 134 -21.08 0.73 22.23
CA VAL A 134 -20.92 1.38 23.57
C VAL A 134 -19.45 1.58 24.00
N THR A 135 -18.50 1.05 23.24
CA THR A 135 -17.05 1.18 23.48
C THR A 135 -16.49 2.41 22.77
N THR A 136 -15.89 3.34 23.53
CA THR A 136 -15.40 4.63 23.02
C THR A 136 -14.01 4.59 22.40
N SER A 137 -13.23 3.52 22.64
CA SER A 137 -11.94 3.27 21.98
C SER A 137 -11.54 1.79 22.10
N THR A 138 -10.70 1.32 21.18
CA THR A 138 -9.98 0.05 21.31
C THR A 138 -8.51 0.40 21.32
N ALA A 139 -7.79 0.02 22.37
CA ALA A 139 -6.34 0.21 22.42
C ALA A 139 -5.70 -0.62 21.30
N LYS A 140 -4.93 0.05 20.43
CA LYS A 140 -4.07 -0.64 19.46
C LYS A 140 -2.64 -0.62 19.98
N HIS A 141 -1.95 -1.70 19.68
CA HIS A 141 -0.52 -1.88 19.92
C HIS A 141 0.20 -1.83 18.57
N PHE A 142 1.29 -1.08 18.49
CA PHE A 142 2.10 -0.99 17.29
C PHE A 142 3.55 -0.73 17.66
N SER A 143 4.45 -1.52 17.09
CA SER A 143 5.89 -1.33 17.26
C SER A 143 6.46 -0.75 15.97
N THR A 144 7.32 0.28 16.09
CA THR A 144 8.13 0.77 14.97
C THR A 144 9.56 0.32 15.10
N CYS A 145 10.19 0.09 13.96
CA CYS A 145 11.61 -0.21 13.87
C CYS A 145 12.22 0.70 12.81
N VAL A 146 13.17 1.55 13.22
CA VAL A 146 13.85 2.49 12.32
C VAL A 146 15.35 2.28 12.42
N ALA A 147 15.96 1.90 11.30
CA ALA A 147 17.41 1.87 11.15
C ALA A 147 17.89 3.14 10.45
N LYS A 148 18.87 3.84 11.04
CA LYS A 148 19.49 5.01 10.42
C LYS A 148 21.02 4.89 10.43
N PRO A 149 21.68 4.98 9.26
CA PRO A 149 23.15 5.06 9.21
C PRO A 149 23.63 6.44 9.62
N VAL A 150 24.75 6.49 10.34
CA VAL A 150 25.48 7.70 10.69
C VAL A 150 26.73 7.75 9.79
N MET A 151 26.63 8.48 8.67
CA MET A 151 27.60 8.43 7.57
C MET A 151 29.03 8.82 7.95
N GLU A 152 29.23 9.61 9.00
CA GLU A 152 30.53 10.09 9.46
C GLU A 152 31.10 9.27 10.63
N CYS A 153 30.40 8.22 11.06
CA CYS A 153 30.83 7.35 12.15
C CYS A 153 31.07 5.95 11.62
N PHE A 154 32.28 5.42 11.86
CA PHE A 154 32.60 4.05 11.51
C PHE A 154 31.81 3.06 12.37
N ALA A 155 31.54 1.89 11.79
CA ALA A 155 30.98 0.76 12.50
C ALA A 155 31.86 0.41 13.71
N VAL A 156 31.21 0.03 14.82
CA VAL A 156 31.95 -0.38 16.02
C VAL A 156 32.72 -1.67 15.69
N PRO A 157 34.04 -1.70 15.89
CA PRO A 157 34.82 -2.89 15.58
C PRO A 157 34.41 -4.03 16.52
N ILE A 158 34.26 -5.23 15.97
CA ILE A 158 33.90 -6.42 16.75
C ILE A 158 34.95 -6.71 17.83
N VAL A 159 36.22 -6.46 17.50
CA VAL A 159 37.37 -6.61 18.40
C VAL A 159 38.10 -5.29 18.52
N PHE A 160 38.32 -4.84 19.74
CA PHE A 160 39.14 -3.67 20.05
C PHE A 160 40.21 -4.05 21.07
N ASN A 161 41.49 -3.78 20.76
CA ASN A 161 42.62 -4.15 21.60
C ASN A 161 42.66 -5.64 22.01
N GLY A 162 42.26 -6.54 21.10
CA GLY A 162 42.26 -7.99 21.33
C GLY A 162 41.10 -8.50 22.22
N VAL A 163 40.17 -7.62 22.60
CA VAL A 163 38.97 -7.99 23.36
C VAL A 163 37.72 -7.75 22.50
N SER A 164 36.78 -8.69 22.52
CA SER A 164 35.48 -8.50 21.86
C SER A 164 34.72 -7.35 22.53
N VAL A 165 34.36 -6.33 21.76
CA VAL A 165 33.50 -5.23 22.25
C VAL A 165 32.04 -5.64 22.26
N HIS A 166 31.68 -6.59 21.38
CA HIS A 166 30.37 -7.24 21.46
C HIS A 166 30.28 -8.04 22.75
N ASN A 167 29.31 -7.68 23.59
CA ASN A 167 28.90 -8.50 24.72
C ASN A 167 28.03 -9.65 24.16
N PRO A 168 28.50 -10.91 24.15
CA PRO A 168 27.71 -12.04 23.67
C PRO A 168 26.42 -12.27 24.48
N ASN A 169 26.30 -11.66 25.67
CA ASN A 169 25.13 -11.73 26.54
C ASN A 169 24.19 -10.50 26.43
N ASN A 170 24.59 -9.39 25.77
CA ASN A 170 23.75 -8.20 25.55
C ASN A 170 23.46 -7.98 24.05
N VAL A 171 22.65 -8.85 23.48
CA VAL A 171 21.26 -8.54 23.13
C VAL A 171 20.60 -9.90 23.26
N GLU A 172 19.32 -9.94 23.60
CA GLU A 172 18.52 -11.14 23.68
C GLU A 172 18.40 -11.80 22.28
N ALA A 173 19.50 -12.23 21.65
CA ALA A 173 19.53 -12.96 20.40
C ALA A 173 18.61 -14.20 20.45
N PRO A 174 18.50 -14.92 21.58
CA PRO A 174 17.49 -15.98 21.74
C PRO A 174 16.05 -15.47 21.89
N ARG A 175 15.77 -14.17 21.99
CA ARG A 175 14.40 -13.61 21.98
C ARG A 175 14.06 -12.89 20.69
N ILE A 176 15.06 -12.40 19.94
CA ILE A 176 14.87 -11.81 18.61
C ILE A 176 14.68 -12.91 17.55
N CYS A 177 15.32 -14.07 17.72
CA CYS A 177 15.26 -15.17 16.76
C CYS A 177 14.31 -16.30 17.21
N TRP A 178 13.03 -16.01 17.47
CA TRP A 178 11.99 -17.05 17.49
C TRP A 178 10.68 -16.52 16.91
N THR A 179 10.44 -16.83 15.64
CA THR A 179 9.20 -17.46 15.18
C THR A 179 9.51 -18.15 13.85
N THR A 180 9.17 -19.44 13.82
CA THR A 180 9.07 -20.36 12.68
C THR A 180 8.45 -19.75 11.43
#